data_AF-A0AAW1UPA5-F1
#
_entry.id   AF-A0AAW1UPA5-F1
#
_cell.length_a   1.000
_cell.length_b   1.000
_cell.length_c   1.000
_cell.angle_alpha   90.00
_cell.angle_beta   90.00
_cell.angle_gamma   90.00
#
_symmetry.space_group_name_H-M   'P 1'
#
loop_
_entity.id
_entity.type
_entity.pdbx_description
1 polymer ?
#
loop_
_entity_poly.entity_id
_entity_poly.type
_entity_poly.pdbx_seq_one_letter_code
_entity_poly.pdbx_strand_id
1 'polypeptide(L)'
;MALNPSSLPVVHKKLDVVPLENLKEVLSKGLKNCFKEVEVSVVDCPDLTQKPFTLAKSGLGGSTKLVEVGGPPFLFPLVQKDKVYDLKDIAKIANLENAFIIGAGAGPHPYAGVNCEGIYNLVIENGNVQQQTRIAKVDQQRNETCKQEVLPNSESRIALLGNLFLSEGKPGKVLKVHVKNRTGNHDFIASIRQCLEKEYPNKLLGLGGTFLLKEGKAKQHVMRDFSKTPLRTEAELNEWLKFYNMSAPLVAVGTLTNGEGGMDLRVQHFHSFSDHGEAGHYHIDVTPEVAEYLGYFNVGEDIYRIDAPVETHMLGRD
;
A
#
# COMPACT_ATOMS: atom_id res chain seq x y z
N MET A 1 -23.57 -3.53 -0.41
CA MET A 1 -23.26 -3.99 0.97
C MET A 1 -21.93 -4.72 0.92
N ALA A 2 -21.22 -4.85 2.04
CA ALA A 2 -20.03 -5.71 2.08
C ALA A 2 -20.44 -7.19 2.02
N LEU A 3 -19.56 -8.05 1.49
CA LEU A 3 -19.70 -9.49 1.45
C LEU A 3 -19.69 -10.08 2.86
N ASN A 4 -20.35 -11.23 3.04
CA ASN A 4 -20.35 -11.94 4.32
C ASN A 4 -18.96 -12.54 4.57
N PRO A 5 -18.24 -12.15 5.66
CA PRO A 5 -16.88 -12.62 5.91
C PRO A 5 -16.78 -14.13 6.08
N SER A 6 -17.82 -14.80 6.59
CA SER A 6 -17.82 -16.26 6.75
C SER A 6 -17.85 -17.04 5.43
N SER A 7 -18.12 -16.36 4.31
CA SER A 7 -18.13 -16.97 2.98
C SER A 7 -16.84 -16.77 2.19
N LEU A 8 -15.92 -15.93 2.68
CA LEU A 8 -14.69 -15.61 1.96
C LEU A 8 -13.66 -16.73 2.14
N PRO A 9 -13.06 -17.26 1.06
CA PRO A 9 -11.95 -18.21 1.20
C PRO A 9 -10.74 -17.47 1.78
N VAL A 10 -10.05 -18.11 2.73
CA VAL A 10 -8.88 -17.53 3.41
C VAL A 10 -7.74 -18.53 3.39
N VAL A 11 -6.59 -18.08 2.91
CA VAL A 11 -5.32 -18.79 3.04
C VAL A 11 -4.44 -17.99 4.00
N HIS A 12 -3.89 -18.65 5.02
CA HIS A 12 -2.98 -18.05 5.98
C HIS A 12 -1.62 -18.75 5.90
N LYS A 13 -0.55 -17.96 5.92
CA LYS A 13 0.82 -18.46 6.07
C LYS A 13 1.58 -17.61 7.08
N LYS A 14 2.51 -18.24 7.78
CA LYS A 14 3.57 -17.52 8.48
C LYS A 14 4.57 -16.98 7.48
N LEU A 15 5.00 -15.74 7.67
CA LEU A 15 6.11 -15.16 6.93
C LEU A 15 7.43 -15.54 7.59
N ASP A 16 8.48 -15.59 6.80
CA ASP A 16 9.83 -15.66 7.36
C ASP A 16 10.16 -14.33 8.03
N VAL A 17 10.48 -14.37 9.32
CA VAL A 17 10.85 -13.17 10.08
C VAL A 17 12.37 -13.11 10.21
N VAL A 18 12.95 -12.03 9.68
CA VAL A 18 14.38 -11.73 9.76
C VAL A 18 14.57 -10.55 10.72
N PRO A 19 15.59 -10.57 11.61
CA PRO A 19 15.87 -9.44 12.49
C PRO A 19 16.06 -8.13 11.72
N LEU A 20 15.55 -7.02 12.25
CA LEU A 20 15.67 -5.70 11.62
C LEU A 20 17.12 -5.31 11.36
N GLU A 21 18.06 -5.74 12.20
CA GLU A 21 19.50 -5.50 12.01
C GLU A 21 20.06 -6.17 10.75
N ASN A 22 19.61 -7.39 10.44
CA ASN A 22 20.02 -8.07 9.21
C ASN A 22 19.43 -7.35 7.99
N LEU A 23 18.16 -6.91 8.06
CA LEU A 23 17.55 -6.11 6.99
C LEU A 23 18.31 -4.78 6.79
N LYS A 24 18.71 -4.12 7.88
CA LYS A 24 19.53 -2.91 7.85
C LYS A 24 20.83 -3.14 7.09
N GLU A 25 21.55 -4.22 7.38
CA GLU A 25 22.82 -4.54 6.70
C GLU A 25 22.64 -4.76 5.21
N VAL A 26 21.63 -5.57 4.83
CA VAL A 26 21.32 -5.90 3.43
C VAL A 26 20.97 -4.64 2.64
N LEU A 27 20.06 -3.82 3.17
CA LEU A 27 19.61 -2.61 2.49
C LEU A 27 20.69 -1.52 2.47
N SER A 28 21.49 -1.36 3.54
CA SER A 28 22.62 -0.41 3.57
C SER A 28 23.62 -0.65 2.45
N LYS A 29 23.81 -1.91 2.06
CA LYS A 29 24.70 -2.29 0.96
C LYS A 29 23.99 -2.22 -0.38
N GLY A 30 22.81 -2.82 -0.49
CA GLY A 30 22.09 -3.00 -1.75
C GLY A 30 21.61 -1.70 -2.37
N LEU A 31 21.04 -0.79 -1.55
CA LEU A 31 20.45 0.46 -2.03
C LEU A 31 21.49 1.44 -2.59
N LYS A 32 22.78 1.28 -2.28
CA LYS A 32 23.86 2.10 -2.85
C LYS A 32 24.03 1.91 -4.36
N ASN A 33 23.48 0.84 -4.92
CA ASN A 33 23.42 0.64 -6.37
C ASN A 33 22.26 1.41 -7.03
N CYS A 34 21.30 1.89 -6.24
CA CYS A 34 20.08 2.52 -6.71
C CYS A 34 19.99 4.01 -6.34
N PHE A 35 20.71 4.44 -5.31
CA PHE A 35 20.70 5.80 -4.78
C PHE A 35 22.11 6.26 -4.43
N LYS A 36 22.38 7.56 -4.61
CA LYS A 36 23.68 8.16 -4.29
C LYS A 36 23.92 8.25 -2.79
N GLU A 37 22.90 8.65 -2.03
CA GLU A 37 22.96 8.75 -0.58
C GLU A 37 22.03 7.71 0.03
N VAL A 38 22.56 6.93 0.97
CA VAL A 38 21.83 5.84 1.63
C VAL A 38 22.20 5.80 3.11
N GLU A 39 21.19 5.92 3.97
CA GLU A 39 21.28 5.69 5.40
C GLU A 39 20.14 4.73 5.79
N VAL A 40 20.52 3.56 6.32
CA VAL A 40 19.55 2.59 6.87
C VAL A 40 19.91 2.32 8.31
N SER A 41 18.92 2.38 9.20
CA SER A 41 19.11 2.17 10.64
C SER A 41 17.90 1.49 11.28
N VAL A 42 18.13 0.82 12.41
CA VAL A 42 17.06 0.37 13.30
C VAL A 42 16.91 1.41 14.39
N VAL A 43 15.72 2.00 14.49
CA VAL A 43 15.44 3.12 15.39
C VAL A 43 14.17 2.86 16.18
N ASP A 44 13.97 3.57 17.29
CA ASP A 44 12.63 3.66 17.87
C ASP A 44 11.72 4.39 16.87
N CYS A 45 10.54 3.82 16.63
CA CYS A 45 9.56 4.39 15.73
C CYS A 45 9.24 5.82 16.19
N PRO A 46 9.39 6.84 15.33
CA PRO A 46 8.91 8.18 15.68
C PRO A 46 7.40 8.14 15.86
N ASP A 47 6.83 9.13 16.55
CA ASP A 47 5.38 9.25 16.62
C ASP A 47 4.80 9.57 15.23
N LEU A 48 4.29 8.53 14.57
CA LEU A 48 3.74 8.61 13.21
C LEU A 48 2.41 9.37 13.15
N THR A 49 1.81 9.73 14.29
CA THR A 49 0.64 10.64 14.32
C THR A 49 1.03 12.08 14.02
N GLN A 50 2.31 12.44 14.19
CA GLN A 50 2.81 13.78 13.93
C GLN A 50 3.05 14.03 12.44
N LYS A 51 3.16 15.32 12.08
CA LYS A 51 3.63 15.70 10.75
C LYS A 51 5.06 15.18 10.51
N PRO A 52 5.38 14.75 9.28
CA PRO A 52 4.52 14.82 8.09
C PRO A 52 3.57 13.62 7.93
N PHE A 53 3.73 12.53 8.69
CA PHE A 53 3.04 11.27 8.43
C PHE A 53 1.54 11.30 8.72
N THR A 54 1.12 11.90 9.84
CA THR A 54 -0.31 12.04 10.22
C THR A 54 -1.10 10.72 10.16
N LEU A 55 -0.47 9.62 10.58
CA LEU A 55 -1.12 8.31 10.69
C LEU A 55 -2.07 8.24 11.87
N ALA A 56 -2.98 7.28 11.86
CA ALA A 56 -3.98 7.10 12.92
C ALA A 56 -3.40 6.52 14.22
N LYS A 57 -2.17 5.98 14.20
CA LYS A 57 -1.42 5.50 15.39
C LYS A 57 0.03 5.93 15.33
N SER A 58 0.67 5.94 16.50
CA SER A 58 2.03 6.45 16.69
C SER A 58 3.11 5.48 16.27
N GLY A 59 2.82 4.19 16.11
CA GLY A 59 3.81 3.18 15.72
C GLY A 59 3.29 2.12 14.75
N LEU A 60 4.17 1.17 14.42
CA LEU A 60 3.94 0.06 13.48
C LEU A 60 4.05 -1.32 14.16
N GLY A 61 4.15 -1.36 15.49
CA GLY A 61 4.42 -2.57 16.26
C GLY A 61 3.16 -3.29 16.76
N GLY A 62 3.37 -4.51 17.22
CA GLY A 62 2.36 -5.37 17.82
C GLY A 62 1.63 -6.24 16.80
N SER A 63 1.82 -7.57 16.91
CA SER A 63 1.17 -8.62 16.12
C SER A 63 0.98 -8.26 14.64
N THR A 64 2.10 -8.05 13.96
CA THR A 64 2.17 -7.46 12.61
C THR A 64 1.79 -8.46 11.53
N LYS A 65 0.94 -8.04 10.59
CA LYS A 65 0.39 -8.92 9.55
C LYS A 65 0.30 -8.21 8.22
N LEU A 66 0.50 -8.95 7.14
CA LEU A 66 0.07 -8.53 5.81
C LEU A 66 -1.30 -9.14 5.52
N VAL A 67 -2.16 -8.39 4.87
CA VAL A 67 -3.44 -8.87 4.35
C VAL A 67 -3.56 -8.48 2.89
N GLU A 68 -3.84 -9.46 2.05
CA GLU A 68 -4.16 -9.27 0.65
C GLU A 68 -5.58 -9.77 0.36
N VAL A 69 -6.48 -8.81 0.13
CA VAL A 69 -7.89 -9.07 -0.16
C VAL A 69 -8.17 -8.87 -1.65
N GLY A 70 -8.91 -9.79 -2.27
CA GLY A 70 -9.32 -9.66 -3.67
C GLY A 70 -8.14 -9.62 -4.64
N GLY A 71 -8.20 -8.82 -5.70
CA GLY A 71 -7.07 -8.64 -6.62
C GLY A 71 -7.43 -7.89 -7.90
N PRO A 72 -6.43 -7.48 -8.72
CA PRO A 72 -6.67 -6.84 -10.01
C PRO A 72 -7.69 -7.56 -10.93
N PRO A 73 -7.78 -8.91 -10.95
CA PRO A 73 -8.81 -9.62 -11.71
C PRO A 73 -10.27 -9.32 -11.33
N PHE A 74 -10.52 -8.73 -10.16
CA PHE A 74 -11.86 -8.24 -9.80
C PHE A 74 -12.13 -6.82 -10.32
N LEU A 75 -11.08 -6.07 -10.70
CA LEU A 75 -11.19 -4.73 -11.25
C LEU A 75 -11.30 -4.76 -12.79
N PHE A 76 -10.52 -5.61 -13.45
CA PHE A 76 -10.49 -5.74 -14.91
C PHE A 76 -10.25 -7.20 -15.34
N PRO A 77 -10.57 -7.62 -16.59
CA PRO A 77 -10.98 -6.81 -17.74
C PRO A 77 -12.29 -6.03 -17.59
N LEU A 78 -13.25 -6.57 -16.83
CA LEU A 78 -14.47 -5.88 -16.42
C LEU A 78 -14.63 -5.99 -14.91
N VAL A 79 -15.12 -4.92 -14.29
CA VAL A 79 -15.25 -4.83 -12.84
C VAL A 79 -16.31 -5.79 -12.29
N GLN A 80 -16.00 -6.44 -11.17
CA GLN A 80 -16.93 -7.20 -10.33
C GLN A 80 -17.37 -6.33 -9.13
N LYS A 81 -18.33 -5.43 -9.36
CA LYS A 81 -18.74 -4.38 -8.39
C LYS A 81 -19.33 -4.91 -7.08
N ASP A 82 -19.67 -6.19 -7.01
CA ASP A 82 -20.13 -6.88 -5.81
C ASP A 82 -19.00 -7.24 -4.83
N LYS A 83 -17.74 -7.21 -5.30
CA LYS A 83 -16.54 -7.45 -4.48
C LYS A 83 -16.26 -6.26 -3.57
N VAL A 84 -17.04 -6.14 -2.51
CA VAL A 84 -16.92 -5.12 -1.46
C VAL A 84 -16.73 -5.81 -0.13
N TYR A 85 -15.77 -5.36 0.67
CA TYR A 85 -15.39 -5.93 1.95
C TYR A 85 -15.46 -4.87 3.05
N ASP A 86 -15.56 -5.28 4.31
CA ASP A 86 -15.51 -4.39 5.48
C ASP A 86 -14.21 -4.65 6.25
N LEU A 87 -13.43 -3.60 6.51
CA LEU A 87 -12.15 -3.70 7.21
C LEU A 87 -12.29 -4.16 8.66
N LYS A 88 -13.45 -3.96 9.30
CA LYS A 88 -13.75 -4.54 10.62
C LYS A 88 -13.77 -6.07 10.56
N ASP A 89 -14.31 -6.63 9.49
CA ASP A 89 -14.38 -8.07 9.34
C ASP A 89 -13.05 -8.66 8.88
N ILE A 90 -12.31 -7.93 8.03
CA ILE A 90 -10.92 -8.27 7.69
C ILE A 90 -10.04 -8.32 8.95
N ALA A 91 -10.16 -7.34 9.85
CA ALA A 91 -9.41 -7.33 11.11
C ALA A 91 -9.71 -8.56 11.99
N LYS A 92 -10.99 -8.97 12.06
CA LYS A 92 -11.40 -10.20 12.76
C LYS A 92 -10.83 -11.46 12.10
N ILE A 93 -10.89 -11.57 10.76
CA ILE A 93 -10.31 -12.69 10.02
C ILE A 93 -8.80 -12.80 10.30
N ALA A 94 -8.11 -11.66 10.37
CA ALA A 94 -6.70 -11.58 10.70
C ALA A 94 -6.39 -11.72 12.21
N ASN A 95 -7.40 -12.09 13.03
CA ASN A 95 -7.28 -12.25 14.48
C ASN A 95 -6.65 -11.04 15.18
N LEU A 96 -7.12 -9.84 14.86
CA LEU A 96 -6.62 -8.59 15.45
C LEU A 96 -7.78 -7.70 15.93
N GLU A 97 -8.03 -7.72 17.23
CA GLU A 97 -9.14 -6.98 17.86
C GLU A 97 -8.94 -5.46 17.84
N ASN A 98 -7.72 -5.02 18.15
CA ASN A 98 -7.30 -3.62 18.09
C ASN A 98 -6.41 -3.44 16.87
N ALA A 99 -7.03 -3.13 15.74
CA ALA A 99 -6.37 -3.11 14.45
C ALA A 99 -6.07 -1.68 14.01
N PHE A 100 -4.78 -1.36 13.95
CA PHE A 100 -4.27 -0.30 13.10
C PHE A 100 -4.03 -0.85 11.71
N ILE A 101 -4.66 -0.23 10.71
CA ILE A 101 -4.62 -0.67 9.32
C ILE A 101 -4.08 0.46 8.46
N ILE A 102 -3.00 0.17 7.74
CA ILE A 102 -2.47 1.04 6.69
C ILE A 102 -2.30 0.26 5.39
N GLY A 103 -2.42 0.91 4.24
CA GLY A 103 -2.13 0.24 2.97
C GLY A 103 -2.78 0.87 1.75
N ALA A 104 -2.78 0.10 0.66
CA ALA A 104 -3.22 0.52 -0.66
C ALA A 104 -4.32 -0.41 -1.19
N GLY A 105 -5.26 0.14 -1.95
CA GLY A 105 -6.31 -0.64 -2.59
C GLY A 105 -7.31 0.22 -3.35
N ALA A 106 -8.33 -0.39 -3.93
CA ALA A 106 -9.43 0.38 -4.53
C ALA A 106 -10.40 0.84 -3.43
N GLY A 107 -10.73 2.13 -3.44
CA GLY A 107 -11.59 2.74 -2.45
C GLY A 107 -13.05 2.27 -2.54
N PRO A 108 -13.87 2.54 -1.51
CA PRO A 108 -15.25 2.07 -1.47
C PRO A 108 -16.13 2.85 -2.47
N HIS A 109 -16.18 2.36 -3.72
CA HIS A 109 -17.05 2.94 -4.76
C HIS A 109 -18.54 3.08 -4.35
N PRO A 110 -19.14 2.26 -3.45
CA PRO A 110 -20.52 2.51 -3.00
C PRO A 110 -20.67 3.78 -2.16
N TYR A 111 -19.59 4.24 -1.49
CA TYR A 111 -19.56 5.53 -0.80
C TYR A 111 -19.16 6.65 -1.76
N ALA A 112 -18.08 6.44 -2.50
CA ALA A 112 -17.50 7.45 -3.37
C ALA A 112 -18.38 7.82 -4.56
N GLY A 113 -19.32 6.94 -4.96
CA GLY A 113 -20.19 7.08 -6.12
C GLY A 113 -19.51 6.78 -7.46
N VAL A 114 -18.18 6.65 -7.46
CA VAL A 114 -17.31 6.39 -8.61
C VAL A 114 -16.14 5.50 -8.17
N ASN A 115 -15.39 4.97 -9.12
CA ASN A 115 -14.11 4.34 -8.80
C ASN A 115 -13.11 5.34 -8.17
N CYS A 116 -12.24 4.86 -7.29
CA CYS A 116 -11.27 5.70 -6.59
C CYS A 116 -10.10 4.87 -6.04
N GLU A 117 -8.96 5.52 -5.82
CA GLU A 117 -7.87 4.94 -5.02
C GLU A 117 -8.21 5.07 -3.54
N GLY A 118 -7.96 4.02 -2.76
CA GLY A 118 -8.02 4.01 -1.31
C GLY A 118 -6.62 4.04 -0.70
N ILE A 119 -6.34 5.05 0.12
CA ILE A 119 -5.10 5.22 0.86
C ILE A 119 -5.43 4.98 2.33
N TYR A 120 -5.42 3.71 2.72
CA TYR A 120 -5.96 3.23 3.97
C TYR A 120 -5.08 3.63 5.15
N ASN A 121 -5.71 4.21 6.16
CA ASN A 121 -5.07 4.66 7.40
C ASN A 121 -6.15 4.81 8.47
N LEU A 122 -6.35 3.77 9.30
CA LEU A 122 -7.44 3.77 10.26
C LEU A 122 -7.18 2.88 11.46
N VAL A 123 -7.99 3.09 12.49
CA VAL A 123 -8.00 2.26 13.70
C VAL A 123 -9.38 1.66 13.88
N ILE A 124 -9.42 0.39 14.22
CA ILE A 124 -10.60 -0.32 14.67
C ILE A 124 -10.32 -0.82 16.09
N GLU A 125 -11.04 -0.29 17.06
CA GLU A 125 -10.91 -0.63 18.47
C GLU A 125 -12.31 -0.79 19.06
N ASN A 126 -12.60 -1.93 19.70
CA ASN A 126 -13.92 -2.26 20.27
C ASN A 126 -15.07 -2.07 19.25
N GLY A 127 -14.82 -2.38 17.97
CA GLY A 127 -15.79 -2.21 16.87
C GLY A 127 -15.98 -0.77 16.38
N ASN A 128 -15.34 0.22 17.02
CA ASN A 128 -15.39 1.62 16.59
C ASN A 128 -14.27 1.92 15.61
N VAL A 129 -14.58 2.71 14.59
CA VAL A 129 -13.64 3.12 13.55
C VAL A 129 -13.20 4.57 13.81
N GLN A 130 -11.89 4.79 13.80
CA GLN A 130 -11.29 6.13 13.70
C GLN A 130 -10.63 6.25 12.32
N GLN A 131 -11.23 7.05 11.42
CA GLN A 131 -10.73 7.22 10.05
C GLN A 131 -9.67 8.31 9.94
N GLN A 132 -8.60 7.96 9.23
CA GLN A 132 -7.67 8.89 8.57
C GLN A 132 -7.44 8.48 7.10
N THR A 133 -8.20 7.50 6.61
CA THR A 133 -8.15 7.01 5.23
C THR A 133 -8.53 8.13 4.29
N ARG A 134 -7.73 8.29 3.25
CA ARG A 134 -8.04 9.19 2.15
C ARG A 134 -8.42 8.39 0.91
N ILE A 135 -9.26 8.97 0.07
CA ILE A 135 -9.54 8.47 -1.27
C ILE A 135 -9.16 9.50 -2.31
N ALA A 136 -8.69 9.04 -3.47
CA ALA A 136 -8.39 9.89 -4.62
C ALA A 136 -9.31 9.55 -5.80
N LYS A 137 -9.92 10.58 -6.40
CA LYS A 137 -10.89 10.48 -7.50
C LYS A 137 -10.46 11.35 -8.67
N VAL A 138 -10.78 10.92 -9.90
CA VAL A 138 -10.65 11.78 -11.09
C VAL A 138 -11.90 12.68 -11.18
N ASP A 139 -11.71 13.99 -11.13
CA ASP A 139 -12.78 14.96 -11.37
C ASP A 139 -12.93 15.21 -12.88
N GLN A 140 -13.88 14.51 -13.51
CA GLN A 140 -14.16 14.63 -14.94
C GLN A 140 -14.66 16.03 -15.35
N GLN A 141 -15.24 16.80 -14.43
CA GLN A 141 -15.75 18.15 -14.73
C GLN A 141 -14.64 19.21 -14.67
N ARG A 142 -13.52 18.89 -14.02
CA ARG A 142 -12.37 19.79 -13.86
C ARG A 142 -11.13 19.26 -14.56
N ASN A 143 -11.23 19.00 -15.87
CA ASN A 143 -10.10 18.59 -16.69
C ASN A 143 -9.33 17.37 -16.13
N GLU A 144 -10.07 16.41 -15.55
CA GLU A 144 -9.50 15.21 -14.92
C GLU A 144 -8.49 15.50 -13.81
N THR A 145 -8.68 16.55 -13.01
CA THR A 145 -7.85 16.79 -11.82
C THR A 145 -8.08 15.73 -10.74
N CYS A 146 -7.03 15.41 -9.96
CA CYS A 146 -7.15 14.57 -8.78
C CYS A 146 -7.93 15.31 -7.67
N LYS A 147 -8.93 14.65 -7.10
CA LYS A 147 -9.69 15.12 -5.93
C LYS A 147 -9.51 14.14 -4.78
N GLN A 148 -8.93 14.64 -3.70
CA GLN A 148 -8.77 13.90 -2.45
C GLN A 148 -9.95 14.16 -1.49
N GLU A 149 -10.32 13.14 -0.72
CA GLU A 149 -11.32 13.22 0.35
C GLU A 149 -10.93 12.30 1.52
N VAL A 150 -11.21 12.70 2.76
CA VAL A 150 -11.07 11.83 3.95
C VAL A 150 -12.39 11.10 4.18
N LEU A 151 -12.34 9.79 4.39
CA LEU A 151 -13.53 8.99 4.66
C LEU A 151 -14.11 9.28 6.06
N PRO A 152 -15.44 9.24 6.24
CA PRO A 152 -16.07 9.40 7.55
C PRO A 152 -15.95 8.12 8.38
N ASN A 153 -16.00 8.24 9.72
CA ASN A 153 -15.92 7.07 10.64
C ASN A 153 -17.00 5.99 10.42
N SER A 154 -18.11 6.31 9.74
CA SER A 154 -19.13 5.33 9.37
C SER A 154 -18.72 4.44 8.18
N GLU A 155 -17.65 4.80 7.47
CA GLU A 155 -17.15 4.08 6.32
C GLU A 155 -15.85 3.35 6.67
N SER A 156 -15.85 2.04 6.43
CA SER A 156 -14.70 1.15 6.68
C SER A 156 -14.56 0.12 5.57
N ARG A 157 -15.26 0.30 4.46
CA ARG A 157 -15.24 -0.64 3.35
C ARG A 157 -14.04 -0.41 2.44
N ILE A 158 -13.65 -1.49 1.80
CA ILE A 158 -12.70 -1.57 0.70
C ILE A 158 -13.35 -2.35 -0.43
N ALA A 159 -12.99 -2.06 -1.68
CA ALA A 159 -13.57 -2.75 -2.82
C ALA A 159 -12.48 -3.38 -3.68
N LEU A 160 -12.83 -4.47 -4.36
CA LEU A 160 -12.08 -5.15 -5.43
C LEU A 160 -10.74 -5.77 -5.00
N LEU A 161 -9.84 -4.96 -4.45
CA LEU A 161 -8.50 -5.35 -4.05
C LEU A 161 -7.96 -4.47 -2.92
N GLY A 162 -7.09 -5.05 -2.10
CA GLY A 162 -6.36 -4.33 -1.06
C GLY A 162 -5.13 -5.07 -0.58
N ASN A 163 -4.07 -4.32 -0.35
CA ASN A 163 -2.79 -4.79 0.18
C ASN A 163 -2.48 -3.96 1.44
N LEU A 164 -2.68 -4.59 2.60
CA LEU A 164 -2.79 -3.91 3.88
C LEU A 164 -1.74 -4.45 4.86
N PHE A 165 -1.17 -3.54 5.62
CA PHE A 165 -0.38 -3.83 6.82
C PHE A 165 -1.23 -3.60 8.05
N LEU A 166 -1.38 -4.64 8.86
CA LEU A 166 -2.14 -4.65 10.11
C LEU A 166 -1.17 -4.76 11.29
N SER A 167 -1.42 -3.99 12.34
CA SER A 167 -0.70 -4.10 13.62
C SER A 167 -1.55 -3.53 14.76
N GLU A 168 -1.07 -3.61 16.00
CA GLU A 168 -1.70 -2.89 17.12
C GLU A 168 -1.34 -1.39 17.15
N GLY A 169 -0.46 -0.94 16.23
CA GLY A 169 0.00 0.45 16.15
C GLY A 169 0.85 0.88 17.35
N LYS A 170 1.49 -0.07 18.04
CA LYS A 170 2.30 0.19 19.23
C LYS A 170 3.67 0.80 18.86
N PRO A 171 4.25 1.66 19.71
CA PRO A 171 5.66 2.04 19.61
C PRO A 171 6.58 0.81 19.65
N GLY A 172 7.75 0.91 19.03
CA GLY A 172 8.72 -0.18 18.98
C GLY A 172 9.85 0.11 18.01
N LYS A 173 10.78 -0.82 17.84
CA LYS A 173 11.85 -0.69 16.84
C LYS A 173 11.28 -0.87 15.43
N VAL A 174 11.75 -0.04 14.50
CA VAL A 174 11.41 -0.10 13.06
C VAL A 174 12.66 0.09 12.23
N LEU A 175 12.58 -0.33 10.96
CA LEU A 175 13.60 -0.08 9.96
C LEU A 175 13.39 1.32 9.35
N LYS A 176 14.31 2.24 9.62
CA LYS A 176 14.39 3.56 8.96
C LYS A 176 15.23 3.42 7.70
N VAL A 177 14.68 3.82 6.56
CA VAL A 177 15.37 3.87 5.27
C VAL A 177 15.33 5.31 4.76
N HIS A 178 16.48 5.98 4.70
CA HIS A 178 16.61 7.33 4.16
C HIS A 178 17.53 7.28 2.95
N VAL A 179 17.02 7.63 1.78
CA VAL A 179 17.79 7.63 0.53
C VAL A 179 17.58 8.92 -0.26
N LYS A 180 18.60 9.33 -1.01
CA LYS A 180 18.52 10.49 -1.90
C LYS A 180 19.19 10.25 -3.24
N ASN A 181 18.72 11.00 -4.23
CA ASN A 181 19.21 11.04 -5.60
C ASN A 181 19.26 9.63 -6.22
N ARG A 182 18.14 9.22 -6.82
CA ARG A 182 18.05 7.91 -7.47
C ARG A 182 19.00 7.85 -8.67
N THR A 183 19.85 6.85 -8.69
CA THR A 183 20.80 6.54 -9.77
C THR A 183 20.44 5.26 -10.53
N GLY A 184 19.61 4.40 -9.94
CA GLY A 184 19.13 3.16 -10.57
C GLY A 184 17.80 3.33 -11.30
N ASN A 185 17.38 2.25 -11.98
CA ASN A 185 16.16 2.23 -12.80
C ASN A 185 14.89 1.82 -12.03
N HIS A 186 15.04 1.37 -10.79
CA HIS A 186 13.92 0.88 -9.97
C HIS A 186 13.40 1.96 -9.04
N ASP A 187 12.09 1.95 -8.79
CA ASP A 187 11.48 2.82 -7.80
C ASP A 187 11.99 2.50 -6.37
N PHE A 188 11.64 3.34 -5.40
CA PHE A 188 12.11 3.20 -4.02
C PHE A 188 11.74 1.85 -3.40
N ILE A 189 10.52 1.38 -3.61
CA ILE A 189 10.01 0.13 -3.04
C ILE A 189 10.55 -1.08 -3.79
N ALA A 190 10.59 -1.04 -5.13
CA ALA A 190 11.22 -2.09 -5.92
C ALA A 190 12.71 -2.26 -5.60
N SER A 191 13.41 -1.15 -5.33
CA SER A 191 14.83 -1.19 -4.91
C SER A 191 15.00 -1.94 -3.59
N ILE A 192 14.13 -1.71 -2.60
CA ILE A 192 14.11 -2.46 -1.33
C ILE A 192 13.80 -3.94 -1.62
N ARG A 193 12.72 -4.20 -2.35
CA ARG A 193 12.24 -5.56 -2.65
C ARG A 193 13.31 -6.42 -3.32
N GLN A 194 13.99 -5.91 -4.33
CA GLN A 194 15.05 -6.64 -5.04
C GLN A 194 16.26 -6.96 -4.17
N CYS A 195 16.62 -6.07 -3.24
CA CYS A 195 17.69 -6.36 -2.28
C CYS A 195 17.31 -7.58 -1.41
N LEU A 196 16.06 -7.63 -0.95
CA LEU A 196 15.55 -8.72 -0.12
C LEU A 196 15.38 -10.03 -0.91
N GLU A 197 14.89 -9.94 -2.15
CA GLU A 197 14.74 -11.08 -3.07
C GLU A 197 16.10 -11.74 -3.34
N LYS A 198 17.14 -10.94 -3.62
CA LYS A 198 18.49 -11.42 -3.88
C LYS A 198 19.14 -12.07 -2.66
N GLU A 199 18.97 -11.47 -1.47
CA GLU A 199 19.60 -11.99 -0.25
C GLU A 199 18.86 -13.22 0.30
N TYR A 200 17.53 -13.23 0.20
CA TYR A 200 16.68 -14.25 0.81
C TYR A 200 15.79 -14.96 -0.24
N PRO A 201 16.37 -15.61 -1.27
CA PRO A 201 15.60 -16.18 -2.38
C PRO A 201 14.70 -17.35 -1.98
N ASN A 202 14.96 -17.99 -0.83
CA ASN A 202 14.21 -19.13 -0.32
C ASN A 202 13.32 -18.78 0.88
N LYS A 203 13.15 -17.48 1.18
CA LYS A 203 12.29 -17.00 2.26
C LYS A 203 11.22 -16.09 1.70
N LEU A 204 10.03 -16.15 2.27
CA LEU A 204 8.96 -15.20 1.98
C LEU A 204 8.92 -14.14 3.09
N LEU A 205 9.54 -12.99 2.81
CA LEU A 205 9.52 -11.82 3.66
C LEU A 205 8.38 -10.90 3.25
N GLY A 206 7.65 -10.37 4.22
CA GLY A 206 6.66 -9.31 4.01
C GLY A 206 6.98 -8.11 4.89
N LEU A 207 6.98 -6.92 4.31
CA LEU A 207 7.14 -5.66 5.03
C LEU A 207 5.93 -4.77 4.77
N GLY A 208 5.58 -3.96 5.76
CA GLY A 208 4.60 -2.88 5.61
C GLY A 208 5.02 -1.68 6.42
N GLY A 209 4.43 -0.52 6.10
CA GLY A 209 4.79 0.72 6.75
C GLY A 209 4.42 1.94 5.93
N THR A 210 5.20 3.00 6.13
CA THR A 210 5.00 4.30 5.50
C THR A 210 6.31 4.87 4.98
N PHE A 211 6.24 5.67 3.92
CA PHE A 211 7.36 6.52 3.54
C PHE A 211 6.90 7.91 3.14
N LEU A 212 7.80 8.86 3.27
CA LEU A 212 7.66 10.22 2.80
C LEU A 212 8.53 10.39 1.57
N LEU A 213 7.95 10.74 0.42
CA LEU A 213 8.70 11.46 -0.61
C LEU A 213 8.80 12.91 -0.13
N LYS A 214 9.98 13.31 0.33
CA LYS A 214 10.23 14.61 0.96
C LYS A 214 10.58 15.70 -0.05
N GLU A 215 11.27 15.33 -1.12
CA GLU A 215 11.66 16.21 -2.21
C GLU A 215 11.50 15.50 -3.55
N GLY A 216 11.22 16.26 -4.61
CA GLY A 216 11.00 15.75 -5.97
C GLY A 216 9.53 15.58 -6.33
N LYS A 217 9.27 14.78 -7.37
CA LYS A 217 7.93 14.44 -7.86
C LYS A 217 7.83 12.95 -8.14
N ALA A 218 6.62 12.40 -7.99
CA ALA A 218 6.29 11.03 -8.35
C ALA A 218 5.29 10.97 -9.50
N LYS A 219 5.54 10.06 -10.45
CA LYS A 219 4.49 9.57 -11.33
C LYS A 219 3.52 8.77 -10.47
N GLN A 220 2.26 9.17 -10.51
CA GLN A 220 1.17 8.47 -9.83
C GLN A 220 0.00 8.30 -10.78
N HIS A 221 -0.89 7.36 -10.49
CA HIS A 221 -2.18 7.32 -11.17
C HIS A 221 -3.35 7.40 -10.20
N VAL A 222 -4.50 7.81 -10.76
CA VAL A 222 -5.81 7.64 -10.16
C VAL A 222 -6.69 6.97 -11.21
N MET A 223 -7.36 5.89 -10.83
CA MET A 223 -8.30 5.21 -11.70
C MET A 223 -9.44 6.15 -12.10
N ARG A 224 -9.78 6.16 -13.39
CA ARG A 224 -11.07 6.70 -13.86
C ARG A 224 -12.22 5.82 -13.36
N ASP A 225 -13.45 6.29 -13.56
CA ASP A 225 -14.61 5.44 -13.31
C ASP A 225 -14.54 4.16 -14.17
N PHE A 226 -15.20 3.11 -13.70
CA PHE A 226 -15.07 1.77 -14.25
C PHE A 226 -15.30 1.73 -15.77
N SER A 227 -14.40 1.04 -16.48
CA SER A 227 -14.52 0.86 -17.91
C SER A 227 -15.84 0.16 -18.27
N LYS A 228 -16.49 0.63 -19.34
CA LYS A 228 -17.68 0.00 -19.92
C LYS A 228 -17.33 -1.13 -20.91
N THR A 229 -16.07 -1.21 -21.31
CA THR A 229 -15.54 -2.20 -22.25
C THR A 229 -14.36 -2.95 -21.61
N PRO A 230 -14.14 -4.23 -21.96
CA PRO A 230 -13.05 -5.01 -21.37
C PRO A 230 -11.67 -4.38 -21.60
N LEU A 231 -10.86 -4.26 -20.55
CA LEU A 231 -9.43 -3.91 -20.62
C LEU A 231 -8.59 -5.20 -20.65
N ARG A 232 -8.02 -5.54 -21.81
CA ARG A 232 -7.34 -6.83 -22.05
C ARG A 232 -5.84 -6.70 -22.24
N THR A 233 -5.33 -5.47 -22.34
CA THR A 233 -3.91 -5.20 -22.58
C THR A 233 -3.39 -4.10 -21.65
N GLU A 234 -2.08 -4.04 -21.46
CA GLU A 234 -1.44 -2.95 -20.70
C GLU A 234 -1.68 -1.58 -21.35
N ALA A 235 -1.73 -1.52 -22.68
CA ALA A 235 -2.01 -0.28 -23.40
C ALA A 235 -3.41 0.26 -23.08
N GLU A 236 -4.44 -0.59 -23.16
CA GLU A 236 -5.82 -0.23 -22.81
C GLU A 236 -5.94 0.16 -21.33
N LEU A 237 -5.27 -0.58 -20.44
CA LEU A 237 -5.23 -0.25 -19.01
C LEU A 237 -4.59 1.13 -18.78
N ASN A 238 -3.42 1.38 -19.36
CA ASN A 238 -2.70 2.64 -19.20
C ASN A 238 -3.43 3.84 -19.83
N GLU A 239 -4.20 3.63 -20.91
CA GLU A 239 -5.07 4.65 -21.47
C GLU A 239 -6.24 4.98 -20.54
N TRP A 240 -6.83 3.96 -19.90
CA TRP A 240 -7.91 4.12 -18.94
C TRP A 240 -7.45 4.76 -17.62
N LEU A 241 -6.26 4.43 -17.14
CA LEU A 241 -5.66 5.07 -15.96
C LEU A 241 -5.35 6.55 -16.24
N LYS A 242 -5.57 7.41 -15.24
CA LYS A 242 -5.16 8.82 -15.34
C LYS A 242 -3.86 9.02 -14.57
N PHE A 243 -2.77 9.27 -15.31
CA PHE A 243 -1.45 9.54 -14.74
C PHE A 243 -1.21 11.02 -14.45
N TYR A 244 -0.47 11.29 -13.39
CA TYR A 244 -0.05 12.61 -12.91
C TYR A 244 1.41 12.60 -12.47
N ASN A 245 2.06 13.76 -12.51
CA ASN A 245 3.34 13.99 -11.84
C ASN A 245 3.09 14.84 -10.59
N MET A 246 2.91 14.17 -9.45
CA MET A 246 2.56 14.77 -8.17
C MET A 246 3.83 15.16 -7.40
N SER A 247 3.80 16.30 -6.72
CA SER A 247 4.94 16.90 -6.04
C SER A 247 5.02 16.48 -4.58
N ALA A 248 6.25 16.35 -4.08
CA ALA A 248 6.49 16.23 -2.65
C ALA A 248 5.96 17.46 -1.89
N PRO A 249 5.59 17.33 -0.60
CA PRO A 249 5.65 16.11 0.21
C PRO A 249 4.47 15.15 -0.03
N LEU A 250 4.78 13.87 -0.28
CA LEU A 250 3.79 12.78 -0.39
C LEU A 250 4.05 11.74 0.69
N VAL A 251 3.02 11.41 1.48
CA VAL A 251 3.06 10.33 2.47
C VAL A 251 2.42 9.10 1.87
N ALA A 252 3.19 8.04 1.72
CA ALA A 252 2.75 6.76 1.21
C ALA A 252 2.58 5.72 2.31
N VAL A 253 1.62 4.82 2.13
CA VAL A 253 1.37 3.66 2.98
C VAL A 253 1.13 2.44 2.11
N GLY A 254 1.57 1.27 2.56
CA GLY A 254 1.54 0.09 1.72
C GLY A 254 2.33 -1.09 2.26
N THR A 255 2.47 -2.08 1.40
CA THR A 255 3.16 -3.33 1.68
C THR A 255 4.06 -3.74 0.52
N LEU A 256 5.08 -4.54 0.83
CA LEU A 256 5.86 -5.28 -0.15
C LEU A 256 6.11 -6.70 0.35
N THR A 257 6.28 -7.63 -0.58
CA THR A 257 6.84 -8.95 -0.33
C THR A 257 8.02 -9.18 -1.28
N ASN A 258 9.03 -9.92 -0.84
CA ASN A 258 10.18 -10.22 -1.71
C ASN A 258 9.87 -11.26 -2.82
N GLY A 259 8.69 -11.87 -2.79
CA GLY A 259 8.19 -12.79 -3.80
C GLY A 259 6.70 -13.10 -3.62
N GLU A 260 6.15 -13.94 -4.51
CA GLU A 260 4.70 -14.23 -4.53
C GLU A 260 4.26 -15.35 -3.57
N GLY A 261 5.18 -16.19 -3.09
CA GLY A 261 4.86 -17.22 -2.10
C GLY A 261 3.80 -18.25 -2.52
N GLY A 262 3.50 -18.37 -3.81
CA GLY A 262 2.43 -19.22 -4.36
C GLY A 262 1.02 -18.80 -3.90
N MET A 263 0.78 -17.52 -3.64
CA MET A 263 -0.51 -16.98 -3.17
C MET A 263 -1.11 -15.93 -4.10
N ASP A 264 -0.58 -15.80 -5.32
CA ASP A 264 -0.98 -14.79 -6.29
C ASP A 264 -0.94 -13.36 -5.69
N LEU A 265 0.21 -13.03 -5.10
CA LEU A 265 0.39 -11.77 -4.37
C LEU A 265 0.74 -10.62 -5.30
N ARG A 266 0.27 -9.43 -4.93
CA ARG A 266 0.83 -8.17 -5.42
C ARG A 266 2.05 -7.81 -4.58
N VAL A 267 3.23 -8.10 -5.14
CA VAL A 267 4.52 -8.04 -4.41
C VAL A 267 4.95 -6.66 -3.95
N GLN A 268 4.32 -5.59 -4.45
CA GLN A 268 4.44 -4.24 -3.92
C GLN A 268 3.16 -3.47 -4.23
N HIS A 269 2.68 -2.68 -3.26
CA HIS A 269 1.57 -1.78 -3.50
C HIS A 269 1.58 -0.65 -2.48
N PHE A 270 1.79 0.58 -2.96
CA PHE A 270 1.79 1.78 -2.14
C PHE A 270 0.93 2.85 -2.78
N HIS A 271 0.04 3.42 -2.00
CA HIS A 271 -0.68 4.64 -2.36
C HIS A 271 -0.20 5.77 -1.47
N SER A 272 -0.23 6.99 -2.00
CA SER A 272 0.19 8.19 -1.28
C SER A 272 -0.89 9.26 -1.20
N PHE A 273 -0.73 10.15 -0.22
CA PHE A 273 -1.55 11.31 0.02
C PHE A 273 -0.72 12.52 0.42
N SER A 274 -1.31 13.71 0.38
CA SER A 274 -0.68 14.94 0.87
C SER A 274 -1.67 15.92 1.52
N ASP A 275 -1.11 16.89 2.22
CA ASP A 275 -1.84 18.05 2.74
C ASP A 275 -2.24 19.06 1.65
N HIS A 276 -1.70 18.92 0.42
CA HIS A 276 -1.99 19.78 -0.73
C HIS A 276 -2.91 19.12 -1.77
N GLY A 277 -3.57 18.02 -1.41
CA GLY A 277 -4.65 17.41 -2.21
C GLY A 277 -4.19 16.48 -3.33
N GLU A 278 -2.90 16.18 -3.42
CA GLU A 278 -2.37 15.19 -4.36
C GLU A 278 -2.32 13.81 -3.70
N ALA A 279 -2.87 12.81 -4.37
CA ALA A 279 -2.96 11.45 -3.87
C ALA A 279 -3.18 10.46 -5.01
N GLY A 280 -2.78 9.21 -4.79
CA GLY A 280 -3.02 8.15 -5.76
C GLY A 280 -2.07 6.99 -5.58
N HIS A 281 -2.00 6.17 -6.63
CA HIS A 281 -1.11 5.03 -6.70
C HIS A 281 0.31 5.44 -7.11
N TYR A 282 1.31 5.12 -6.28
CA TYR A 282 2.71 5.46 -6.54
C TYR A 282 3.34 4.53 -7.58
N HIS A 283 3.99 5.09 -8.61
CA HIS A 283 4.79 4.33 -9.58
C HIS A 283 6.28 4.47 -9.29
N ILE A 284 6.80 5.69 -9.45
CA ILE A 284 8.23 6.01 -9.38
C ILE A 284 8.41 7.52 -9.29
N ASP A 285 9.55 8.01 -8.77
CA ASP A 285 9.91 9.42 -8.96
C ASP A 285 10.21 9.76 -10.42
N VAL A 286 9.89 10.99 -10.82
CA VAL A 286 10.19 11.57 -12.15
C VAL A 286 11.22 12.69 -12.09
N THR A 287 11.82 12.91 -10.91
CA THR A 287 12.91 13.85 -10.66
C THR A 287 14.02 13.12 -9.87
N PRO A 288 14.62 12.06 -10.44
CA PRO A 288 15.54 11.18 -9.74
C PRO A 288 16.71 11.91 -9.10
N GLU A 289 17.21 12.95 -9.74
CA GLU A 289 18.34 13.77 -9.32
C GLU A 289 18.12 14.55 -8.02
N VAL A 290 16.87 14.76 -7.60
CA VAL A 290 16.51 15.46 -6.34
C VAL A 290 15.61 14.64 -5.41
N ALA A 291 15.17 13.45 -5.83
CA ALA A 291 14.26 12.64 -5.02
C ALA A 291 14.89 12.31 -3.66
N GLU A 292 14.17 12.62 -2.57
CA GLU A 292 14.53 12.27 -1.18
C GLU A 292 13.40 11.46 -0.56
N TYR A 293 13.70 10.24 -0.10
CA TYR A 293 12.73 9.34 0.52
C TYR A 293 13.10 9.06 1.97
N LEU A 294 12.13 9.12 2.88
CA LEU A 294 12.26 8.69 4.27
C LEU A 294 11.17 7.67 4.61
N GLY A 295 11.54 6.40 4.72
CA GLY A 295 10.65 5.29 5.05
C GLY A 295 10.83 4.74 6.45
N TYR A 296 9.73 4.31 7.07
CA TYR A 296 9.69 3.51 8.28
C TYR A 296 8.89 2.23 8.00
N PHE A 297 9.54 1.09 8.14
CA PHE A 297 8.95 -0.22 7.84
C PHE A 297 9.09 -1.17 9.01
N ASN A 298 8.14 -2.09 9.10
CA ASN A 298 8.21 -3.23 10.01
C ASN A 298 7.95 -4.53 9.24
N VAL A 299 8.42 -5.64 9.83
CA VAL A 299 8.24 -6.98 9.28
C VAL A 299 6.86 -7.51 9.65
N GLY A 300 6.19 -8.17 8.71
CA GLY A 300 4.99 -8.96 8.98
C GLY A 300 5.36 -10.34 9.51
N GLU A 301 4.64 -10.81 10.51
CA GLU A 301 4.78 -12.17 11.08
C GLU A 301 3.90 -13.17 10.31
N ASP A 302 2.74 -12.72 9.84
CA ASP A 302 1.76 -13.52 9.12
C ASP A 302 1.31 -12.81 7.84
N ILE A 303 0.83 -13.59 6.87
CA ILE A 303 0.11 -13.10 5.70
C ILE A 303 -1.21 -13.83 5.53
N TYR A 304 -2.27 -13.06 5.28
CA TYR A 304 -3.63 -13.55 5.03
C TYR A 304 -4.02 -13.18 3.61
N ARG A 305 -4.29 -14.19 2.78
CA ARG A 305 -4.84 -14.04 1.44
C ARG A 305 -6.34 -14.31 1.50
N ILE A 306 -7.15 -13.27 1.30
CA ILE A 306 -8.61 -13.30 1.45
C ILE A 306 -9.26 -13.13 0.08
N ASP A 307 -10.20 -14.01 -0.26
CA ASP A 307 -10.97 -13.95 -1.52
C ASP A 307 -10.09 -13.82 -2.77
N ALA A 308 -9.09 -14.71 -2.88
CA ALA A 308 -8.24 -14.73 -4.06
C ALA A 308 -9.06 -15.01 -5.34
N PRO A 309 -8.85 -14.27 -6.44
CA PRO A 309 -9.49 -14.57 -7.71
C PRO A 309 -9.19 -16.00 -8.17
N VAL A 310 -10.23 -16.72 -8.58
CA VAL A 310 -10.10 -18.08 -9.14
C VAL A 310 -9.46 -18.02 -10.53
N GLU A 311 -9.90 -17.06 -11.34
CA GLU A 311 -9.28 -16.72 -12.62
C GLU A 311 -8.39 -15.49 -12.42
N THR A 312 -7.12 -15.60 -12.81
CA THR A 312 -6.12 -14.55 -12.59
C THR A 312 -5.35 -14.21 -13.87
N HIS A 313 -4.68 -13.06 -13.85
CA HIS A 313 -3.77 -12.58 -14.88
C HIS A 313 -2.68 -11.69 -14.28
N MET A 314 -1.61 -11.48 -15.04
CA MET A 314 -0.47 -10.65 -14.61
C MET A 314 -0.59 -9.16 -14.99
N LEU A 315 -1.61 -8.78 -15.76
CA LEU A 315 -1.85 -7.40 -16.16
C LEU A 315 -2.12 -6.49 -14.95
N GLY A 316 -1.61 -5.25 -15.00
CA GLY A 316 -1.91 -4.17 -14.05
C GLY A 316 -1.45 -4.42 -12.62
N ARG A 317 -0.32 -5.12 -12.47
CA ARG A 317 0.33 -5.34 -11.16
C ARG A 317 1.46 -4.35 -10.86
N ASP A 318 1.72 -3.41 -11.75
CA ASP A 318 2.68 -2.31 -11.60
C ASP A 318 2.21 -1.27 -10.59
#